data_AF-A0A372QVK7-F1
#
_entry.id   AF-A0A372QVK7-F1
#
_cell.length_a   1.000
_cell.length_b   1.000
_cell.length_c   1.000
_cell.angle_alpha   90.00
_cell.angle_beta   90.00
_cell.angle_gamma   90.00
#
_symmetry.space_group_name_H-M   'P 1'
#
loop_
_entity.id
_entity.type
_entity.pdbx_description
1 polymer ?
#
loop_
_entity_poly.entity_id
_entity_poly.type
_entity_poly.pdbx_seq_one_letter_code
_entity_poly.pdbx_strand_id
1 'polypeptide(L)'
;MIMWELTKGCKPFANVEHDINLIYKILDGERPEITKDTPECYANLMKSCWDPDPEKRPPITEIRKIFYKWNYRSKDFEQFNQAEIKS
;
A
#
# COMPACT_ATOMS: atom_id res chain seq x y z
N MET A 1 -1.88 3.69 4.48
CA MET A 1 -3.09 3.04 5.03
C MET A 1 -4.21 3.00 4.00
N ILE A 2 -4.70 4.13 3.47
CA ILE A 2 -5.80 4.16 2.47
C ILE A 2 -5.58 3.19 1.30
N MET A 3 -4.40 3.19 0.70
CA MET A 3 -4.08 2.26 -0.40
C MET A 3 -4.28 0.79 -0.02
N TRP A 4 -3.95 0.42 1.21
CA TRP A 4 -4.13 -0.95 1.70
C TRP A 4 -5.61 -1.28 1.94
N GLU A 5 -6.39 -0.33 2.47
CA GLU A 5 -7.84 -0.49 2.64
C GLU A 5 -8.52 -0.74 1.29
N LEU A 6 -8.08 -0.04 0.24
CA LEU A 6 -8.58 -0.27 -1.12
C LEU A 6 -8.28 -1.69 -1.62
N THR A 7 -7.14 -2.28 -1.23
CA THR A 7 -6.81 -3.67 -1.62
C THR A 7 -7.57 -4.72 -0.80
N LYS A 8 -7.92 -4.42 0.46
CA LYS A 8 -8.49 -5.42 1.38
C LYS A 8 -9.98 -5.26 1.64
N GLY A 9 -10.55 -4.11 1.30
CA GLY A 9 -11.96 -3.79 1.55
C GLY A 9 -12.31 -3.66 3.04
N CYS A 10 -11.33 -3.58 3.93
CA CYS A 10 -11.53 -3.49 5.36
C CYS A 10 -10.49 -2.57 6.02
N LYS A 11 -10.72 -2.21 7.29
CA LYS A 11 -9.80 -1.36 8.05
C LYS A 11 -8.48 -2.10 8.31
N PRO A 12 -7.33 -1.42 8.31
CA PRO A 12 -6.06 -2.02 8.69
C PRO A 12 -6.12 -2.49 10.14
N PHE A 13 -5.56 -3.67 10.41
CA PHE A 13 -5.59 -4.28 11.73
C PHE A 13 -7.02 -4.47 12.27
N ALA A 14 -8.01 -4.76 11.40
CA ALA A 14 -9.41 -4.96 11.81
C ALA A 14 -9.59 -6.13 12.81
N ASN A 15 -8.64 -7.06 12.85
CA ASN A 15 -8.61 -8.22 13.73
C ASN A 15 -7.78 -8.00 15.01
N VAL A 16 -7.27 -6.80 15.26
CA VAL A 16 -6.47 -6.46 16.43
C VAL A 16 -7.21 -5.37 17.21
N GLU A 17 -7.09 -5.39 18.54
CA GLU A 17 -7.63 -4.32 19.37
C GLU A 17 -6.85 -3.01 19.14
N HIS A 18 -7.57 -1.88 19.03
CA HIS A 18 -6.96 -0.57 18.75
C HIS A 18 -6.54 0.11 20.06
N ASP A 19 -5.64 -0.54 20.77
CA ASP A 19 -5.13 -0.14 22.08
C ASP A 19 -3.68 0.37 22.02
N ILE A 20 -3.08 0.61 23.20
CA ILE A 20 -1.69 1.06 23.31
C ILE A 20 -0.69 0.02 22.79
N ASN A 21 -1.02 -1.28 22.85
CA ASN A 21 -0.14 -2.34 22.37
C ASN A 21 0.01 -2.27 20.84
N LEU A 22 -1.09 -1.99 20.13
CA LEU A 22 -1.03 -1.77 18.68
C LEU A 22 -0.20 -0.53 18.32
N ILE A 23 -0.29 0.55 19.12
CA ILE A 23 0.53 1.75 18.91
C ILE A 23 2.02 1.41 18.97
N TYR A 24 2.47 0.69 20.01
CA TYR A 24 3.87 0.29 20.15
C TYR A 24 4.35 -0.57 18.99
N LYS A 25 3.55 -1.56 18.58
CA LYS A 25 3.83 -2.38 17.40
C LYS A 25 4.05 -1.56 16.13
N ILE A 26 3.19 -0.57 15.87
CA ILE A 26 3.32 0.32 14.70
C ILE A 26 4.58 1.18 14.78
N LEU A 27 4.93 1.67 15.98
CA LEU A 27 6.16 2.41 16.22
C LEU A 27 7.41 1.55 16.00
N ASP A 28 7.35 0.26 16.34
CA ASP A 28 8.39 -0.74 16.08
C ASP A 28 8.44 -1.20 14.62
N GLY A 29 7.58 -0.63 13.76
CA GLY A 29 7.60 -0.87 12.32
C GLY A 29 6.59 -1.90 11.83
N GLU A 30 5.68 -2.39 12.68
CA GLU A 30 4.60 -3.27 12.25
C GLU A 30 3.74 -2.55 11.20
N ARG A 31 3.46 -3.24 10.09
CA ARG A 31 2.62 -2.77 8.98
C ARG A 31 1.64 -3.87 8.60
N PRO A 32 0.47 -3.51 8.05
CA PRO A 32 -0.48 -4.49 7.55
C PRO A 32 0.15 -5.40 6.48
N GLU A 33 -0.23 -6.67 6.47
CA GLU A 33 0.26 -7.65 5.51
C GLU A 33 -0.13 -7.26 4.07
N ILE A 34 0.85 -7.24 3.16
CA ILE A 34 0.61 -7.13 1.72
C ILE A 34 0.62 -8.53 1.14
N THR A 35 -0.51 -8.96 0.59
CA THR A 35 -0.68 -10.30 0.03
C THR A 35 -0.17 -10.39 -1.42
N LYS A 36 0.08 -11.62 -1.88
CA LYS A 36 0.70 -11.91 -3.18
C LYS A 36 -0.19 -11.60 -4.40
N ASP A 37 -1.47 -11.40 -4.16
CA ASP A 37 -2.48 -10.93 -5.11
C ASP A 37 -2.38 -9.41 -5.35
N THR A 38 -1.65 -8.66 -4.52
CA THR A 38 -1.46 -7.22 -4.74
C THR A 38 -0.44 -7.00 -5.86
N PRO A 39 -0.74 -6.16 -6.89
CA PRO A 39 0.22 -5.82 -7.94
C PRO A 39 1.52 -5.29 -7.34
N GLU A 40 2.67 -5.77 -7.84
CA GLU A 40 3.98 -5.43 -7.26
C GLU A 40 4.26 -3.93 -7.29
N CYS A 41 3.90 -3.25 -8.38
CA CYS A 41 4.02 -1.80 -8.52
C CYS A 41 3.21 -1.04 -7.44
N TYR A 42 2.03 -1.54 -7.10
CA TYR A 42 1.16 -0.98 -6.08
C TYR A 42 1.71 -1.26 -4.68
N ALA A 43 2.15 -2.50 -4.43
CA ALA A 43 2.80 -2.89 -3.18
C ALA A 43 4.05 -2.05 -2.89
N ASN A 44 4.89 -1.80 -3.89
CA ASN A 44 6.10 -1.00 -3.76
C ASN A 44 5.79 0.47 -3.47
N LEU A 45 4.76 1.04 -4.11
CA LEU A 45 4.28 2.39 -3.80
C LEU A 45 3.70 2.47 -2.37
N MET A 46 2.94 1.45 -1.93
CA MET A 46 2.45 1.39 -0.55
C MET A 46 3.60 1.39 0.46
N LYS A 47 4.62 0.54 0.24
CA LYS A 47 5.81 0.47 1.11
C LYS A 47 6.55 1.80 1.18
N SER A 48 6.75 2.49 0.06
CA SER A 48 7.44 3.80 0.07
C SER A 48 6.63 4.88 0.81
N CYS A 49 5.30 4.81 0.77
CA CYS A 49 4.45 5.70 1.57
C CYS A 49 4.54 5.43 3.08
N TRP A 50 5.01 4.25 3.50
CA TRP A 50 5.09 3.82 4.90
C TRP A 50 6.51 3.80 5.46
N ASP A 51 7.46 4.42 4.75
CA ASP A 51 8.85 4.49 5.17
C ASP A 51 8.94 5.06 6.61
N PRO A 52 9.70 4.42 7.52
CA PRO A 52 9.92 4.93 8.86
C PRO A 52 10.47 6.35 8.85
N ASP A 53 11.32 6.67 7.87
CA ASP A 53 11.88 7.99 7.65
C ASP A 53 10.89 8.88 6.87
N PRO A 54 10.34 9.95 7.48
CA PRO A 54 9.39 10.83 6.81
C PRO A 54 9.95 11.50 5.55
N GLU A 55 11.27 11.72 5.47
CA GLU A 55 11.91 12.38 4.33
C GLU A 55 11.99 11.48 3.09
N LYS A 56 11.96 10.15 3.29
CA LYS A 56 11.94 9.16 2.20
C LYS A 56 10.55 8.93 1.64
N ARG A 57 9.50 9.43 2.29
CA ARG A 57 8.13 9.28 1.81
C ARG A 57 7.91 10.13 0.56
N PRO A 58 7.29 9.58 -0.50
CA PRO A 58 7.04 10.33 -1.71
C PRO A 58 6.04 11.47 -1.45
N PRO A 59 6.28 12.67 -1.99
CA PRO A 59 5.28 13.73 -1.91
C PRO A 59 4.06 13.35 -2.74
N ILE A 60 2.90 13.92 -2.40
CA ILE A 60 1.64 13.62 -3.07
C ILE A 60 1.69 13.90 -4.59
N THR A 61 2.52 14.85 -5.01
CA THR A 61 2.76 15.18 -6.42
C THR A 61 3.41 14.02 -7.19
N GLU A 62 4.36 13.29 -6.57
CA GLU A 62 4.98 12.10 -7.17
C GLU A 62 4.01 10.92 -7.19
N ILE A 63 3.28 10.69 -6.10
CA ILE A 63 2.22 9.67 -6.03
C ILE A 63 1.21 9.87 -7.17
N ARG A 64 0.74 11.12 -7.37
CA ARG A 64 -0.18 11.46 -8.46
C ARG A 64 0.42 11.18 -9.85
N LYS A 65 1.71 11.48 -10.07
CA LYS A 65 2.39 11.17 -11.33
C LYS A 65 2.46 9.66 -11.57
N ILE A 66 2.67 8.85 -10.53
CA ILE A 66 2.70 7.40 -10.63
C ILE A 66 1.32 6.87 -11.05
N PHE A 67 0.25 7.27 -10.36
CA PHE A 67 -1.11 6.90 -10.73
C PHE A 67 -1.47 7.33 -12.16
N TYR A 68 -1.05 8.52 -12.57
CA TYR A 68 -1.24 8.99 -13.95
C TYR A 68 -0.52 8.09 -14.97
N LYS A 69 0.68 7.59 -14.66
CA LYS A 69 1.41 6.66 -15.54
C LYS A 69 0.69 5.31 -15.65
N TRP A 70 0.13 4.80 -14.56
CA TRP A 70 -0.64 3.55 -14.59
C TRP A 70 -1.92 3.68 -15.41
N ASN A 71 -2.70 4.74 -15.18
CA ASN A 71 -4.01 4.93 -15.82
C ASN A 71 -3.88 5.33 -17.31
N TYR A 72 -3.05 6.33 -17.63
CA TYR A 72 -3.06 6.95 -18.97
C TYR A 72 -1.94 6.47 -19.90
N ARG A 73 -0.89 5.85 -19.36
CA ARG A 73 0.23 5.32 -20.18
C ARG A 73 0.25 3.80 -20.24
N SER A 74 -0.76 3.14 -19.68
CA SER A 74 -0.87 1.68 -19.56
C SER A 74 0.40 1.03 -18.99
N LYS A 75 1.16 1.78 -18.18
CA LYS A 75 2.39 1.26 -17.59
C LYS A 75 2.03 0.28 -16.47
N ASP A 76 2.73 -0.85 -16.41
CA ASP A 76 2.56 -1.88 -15.39
C ASP A 76 1.15 -2.53 -15.42
N PHE A 77 0.37 -2.33 -16.50
CA PHE A 77 -0.99 -2.87 -16.67
C PHE A 77 -1.04 -4.40 -16.53
N GLU A 78 -0.01 -5.09 -17.02
CA GLU A 78 0.13 -6.53 -16.88
C GLU A 78 0.13 -6.98 -15.40
N GLN A 79 0.75 -6.21 -14.50
CA GLN A 79 0.76 -6.55 -13.07
C GLN A 79 -0.63 -6.43 -12.45
N PHE A 80 -1.43 -5.47 -12.90
CA PHE A 80 -2.82 -5.31 -12.45
C PHE A 80 -3.72 -6.44 -12.99
N ASN A 81 -3.59 -6.80 -14.26
CA ASN A 81 -4.35 -7.94 -14.82
C ASN A 81 -4.02 -9.26 -14.12
N GLN A 82 -2.73 -9.50 -13.85
CA GLN A 82 -2.30 -10.71 -13.15
C GLN A 82 -2.81 -10.78 -11.71
N ALA A 83 -2.96 -9.63 -11.05
CA ALA A 83 -3.55 -9.54 -9.73
C ALA A 83 -5.05 -9.86 -9.76
N GLU A 84 -5.79 -9.32 -10.73
CA GLU A 84 -7.22 -9.59 -10.89
C GLU A 84 -7.51 -11.07 -11.13
N ILE A 85 -6.68 -11.77 -11.92
CA ILE A 85 -6.84 -13.22 -12.17
C ILE A 85 -6.63 -14.04 -10.87
N LYS A 86 -5.86 -13.54 -9.91
CA LYS A 86 -5.52 -14.24 -8.67
C LYS A 86 -6.47 -13.91 -7.50
N SER A 87 -7.30 -12.89 -7.65
CA SER A 87 -8.18 -12.34 -6.60
C SER A 87 -9.50 -13.11 -6.47
#